data_AF-A0A943IW88-F1
#
_entry.id   AF-A0A943IW88-F1
#
_cell.length_a   1.000
_cell.length_b   1.000
_cell.length_c   1.000
_cell.angle_alpha   90.00
_cell.angle_beta   90.00
_cell.angle_gamma   90.00
#
_symmetry.space_group_name_H-M   'P 1'
#
loop_
_entity.id
_entity.type
_entity.pdbx_description
1 polymer ?
#
loop_
_entity_poly.entity_id
_entity_poly.type
_entity_poly.pdbx_seq_one_letter_code
_entity_poly.pdbx_strand_id
1 'polypeptide(L)'
;MDRETRAKRIADLHVFYGQNEVVEELIRAGKIDEEYMYPFVDTDDEVFEWWLVSPYLAQELKQQGEVIIDALGCHWWGRQSSGQAIYMDAAIQEIAGA
;
A
#
# COMPACT_ATOMS: atom_id res chain seq x y z
N MET A 1 14.80 5.53 19.50
CA MET A 1 14.58 4.43 18.54
C MET A 1 15.19 4.89 17.23
N ASP A 2 16.09 4.11 16.65
CA ASP A 2 16.66 4.44 15.34
C ASP A 2 15.62 4.25 14.22
N ARG A 3 15.89 4.86 13.05
CA ARG A 3 14.97 4.88 11.90
C ARG A 3 14.58 3.48 11.44
N GLU A 4 15.52 2.54 11.42
CA GLU A 4 15.26 1.18 10.97
C GLU A 4 14.33 0.44 11.94
N THR A 5 14.57 0.57 13.25
CA THR A 5 13.69 0.00 14.27
C THR A 5 12.27 0.56 14.19
N ARG A 6 12.12 1.86 13.90
CA ARG A 6 10.80 2.48 13.70
C ARG A 6 10.12 2.00 12.42
N ALA A 7 10.86 1.87 11.31
CA ALA A 7 10.34 1.34 10.06
C ALA A 7 9.84 -0.11 10.21
N LYS A 8 10.62 -0.96 10.89
CA LYS A 8 10.21 -2.34 11.23
C LYS A 8 8.92 -2.34 12.04
N ARG A 9 8.85 -1.48 13.08
CA ARG A 9 7.64 -1.36 13.89
C ARG A 9 6.43 -0.87 13.10
N ILE A 10 6.61 0.03 12.12
CA ILE A 10 5.52 0.47 11.23
C ILE A 10 5.03 -0.72 10.41
N ALA A 11 5.95 -1.43 9.75
CA ALA A 11 5.62 -2.60 8.94
C ALA A 11 4.87 -3.67 9.76
N ASP A 12 5.38 -4.01 10.95
CA ASP A 12 4.82 -5.07 11.80
C ASP A 12 3.42 -4.73 12.35
N LEU A 13 3.13 -3.46 12.62
CA LEU A 13 1.87 -3.05 13.26
C LEU A 13 0.80 -2.60 12.27
N HIS A 14 1.22 -2.06 11.13
CA HIS A 14 0.32 -1.32 10.25
C HIS A 14 0.19 -1.91 8.86
N VAL A 15 0.86 -3.02 8.54
CA VAL A 15 0.84 -3.63 7.20
C VAL A 15 0.48 -5.11 7.27
N PHE A 16 -0.52 -5.52 6.50
CA PHE A 16 -1.01 -6.89 6.42
C PHE A 16 -0.87 -7.44 5.00
N TYR A 17 -0.24 -8.60 4.89
CA TYR A 17 0.11 -9.25 3.63
C TYR A 17 -1.08 -10.04 3.03
N GLY A 18 -0.89 -10.50 1.79
CA GLY A 18 -1.82 -11.43 1.13
C GLY A 18 -3.10 -10.78 0.64
N GLN A 19 -3.04 -9.52 0.19
CA GLN A 19 -4.23 -8.76 -0.20
C GLN A 19 -4.43 -8.65 -1.72
N ASN A 20 -3.46 -9.05 -2.55
CA ASN A 20 -3.59 -9.00 -4.01
C ASN A 20 -4.87 -9.68 -4.51
N GLU A 21 -5.06 -10.96 -4.17
CA GLU A 21 -6.23 -11.73 -4.60
C GLU A 21 -7.53 -11.15 -4.04
N VAL A 22 -7.51 -10.64 -2.79
CA VAL A 22 -8.68 -9.99 -2.19
C VAL A 22 -9.09 -8.76 -2.99
N VAL A 23 -8.13 -7.88 -3.32
CA VAL A 23 -8.39 -6.67 -4.09
C VAL A 23 -8.85 -7.02 -5.51
N GLU A 24 -8.19 -7.97 -6.18
CA GLU A 24 -8.59 -8.44 -7.51
C GLU A 24 -10.04 -8.96 -7.54
N GLU A 25 -10.43 -9.81 -6.59
CA GLU A 25 -11.78 -10.35 -6.51
C GLU A 25 -12.82 -9.26 -6.20
N LEU A 26 -12.46 -8.28 -5.37
CA LEU A 26 -13.34 -7.14 -5.08
C LEU A 26 -13.54 -6.25 -6.31
N ILE A 27 -12.51 -6.07 -7.15
CA ILE A 27 -12.66 -5.37 -8.42
C ILE A 27 -13.55 -6.18 -9.37
N ARG A 28 -13.32 -7.49 -9.52
CA ARG A 28 -14.16 -8.38 -10.34
C ARG A 28 -15.62 -8.39 -9.90
N ALA A 29 -15.87 -8.28 -8.60
CA ALA A 29 -17.20 -8.20 -8.01
C ALA A 29 -17.85 -6.80 -8.12
N GLY A 30 -17.16 -5.82 -8.72
CA GLY A 30 -17.62 -4.43 -8.84
C GLY A 30 -17.75 -3.71 -7.49
N LYS A 31 -16.93 -4.11 -6.50
CA LYS A 31 -16.89 -3.49 -5.16
C LYS A 31 -15.78 -2.46 -5.02
N ILE A 32 -14.76 -2.57 -5.84
CA ILE A 32 -13.70 -1.59 -6.05
C ILE A 32 -13.73 -1.22 -7.54
N ASP A 33 -13.39 0.01 -7.85
CA ASP A 33 -13.38 0.52 -9.23
C ASP A 33 -12.38 -0.27 -10.09
N GLU A 34 -12.73 -0.50 -11.35
CA GLU A 34 -11.88 -1.20 -12.32
C GLU A 34 -10.65 -0.38 -12.73
N GLU A 35 -10.61 0.92 -12.43
CA GLU A 35 -9.43 1.77 -12.65
C GLU A 35 -8.15 1.24 -11.96
N TYR A 36 -8.31 0.41 -10.91
CA TYR A 36 -7.22 -0.22 -10.17
C TYR A 36 -6.81 -1.60 -10.71
N MET A 37 -7.42 -2.09 -11.80
CA MET A 37 -6.97 -3.30 -12.50
C MET A 37 -5.82 -3.03 -13.47
N TYR A 38 -4.84 -3.92 -13.45
CA TYR A 38 -3.70 -3.99 -14.36
C TYR A 38 -4.08 -4.31 -15.83
N PRO A 39 -3.29 -3.86 -16.84
CA PRO A 39 -2.75 -2.52 -17.02
C PRO A 39 -3.30 -1.89 -18.32
N PHE A 40 -3.76 -0.65 -18.30
CA PHE A 40 -3.80 0.14 -19.53
C PHE A 40 -3.06 1.46 -19.32
N VAL A 41 -1.75 1.39 -19.61
CA VAL A 41 -0.93 2.38 -20.33
C VAL A 41 -1.51 3.80 -20.36
N ASP A 42 -1.13 4.61 -19.37
CA ASP A 42 -0.68 6.02 -19.53
C ASP A 42 -0.35 6.71 -18.18
N THR A 43 -0.43 6.00 -17.05
CA THR A 43 0.04 6.50 -15.74
C THR A 43 1.35 5.83 -15.35
N ASP A 44 2.36 6.61 -14.98
CA ASP A 44 3.69 6.15 -14.51
C ASP A 44 3.64 5.33 -13.19
N ASP A 45 2.44 5.12 -12.63
CA ASP A 45 2.19 4.60 -11.29
C ASP A 45 1.73 3.13 -11.26
N GLU A 46 2.54 2.22 -11.80
CA GLU A 46 2.25 0.78 -11.86
C GLU A 46 2.26 0.13 -10.46
N VAL A 47 1.12 -0.43 -10.01
CA VAL A 47 0.95 -1.05 -8.68
C VAL A 47 1.21 -2.55 -8.70
N PHE A 48 2.37 -3.02 -8.23
CA PHE A 48 2.73 -4.44 -8.25
C PHE A 48 2.10 -5.28 -7.12
N GLU A 49 1.91 -4.70 -5.94
CA GLU A 49 1.43 -5.41 -4.75
C GLU A 49 0.40 -4.57 -3.98
N TRP A 50 -0.65 -5.21 -3.48
CA TRP A 50 -1.63 -4.62 -2.58
C TRP A 50 -1.37 -5.06 -1.15
N TRP A 51 -1.35 -4.08 -0.25
CA TRP A 51 -1.13 -4.28 1.18
C TRP A 51 -2.25 -3.62 1.97
N LEU A 52 -2.90 -4.34 2.87
CA LEU A 52 -3.90 -3.74 3.75
C LEU A 52 -3.15 -2.98 4.82
N VAL A 53 -3.52 -1.71 5.00
CA VAL A 53 -2.86 -0.81 5.93
C VAL A 53 -3.82 -0.22 6.94
N SER A 54 -3.29 0.16 8.10
CA SER A 54 -4.09 0.91 9.08
C SER A 54 -4.47 2.30 8.57
N PRO A 55 -5.53 2.94 9.11
CA PRO A 55 -5.90 4.30 8.72
C PRO A 55 -4.79 5.34 8.90
N TYR A 56 -3.97 5.21 9.95
CA TYR A 56 -2.81 6.07 10.18
C TYR A 56 -1.82 5.97 9.02
N LEU A 57 -1.40 4.74 8.70
CA LEU A 57 -0.42 4.52 7.64
C LEU A 57 -0.97 4.91 6.26
N ALA A 58 -2.25 4.64 5.99
CA ALA A 58 -2.91 5.08 4.76
C ALA A 58 -2.83 6.61 4.58
N GLN A 59 -3.09 7.36 5.65
CA GLN A 59 -3.02 8.83 5.63
C GLN A 59 -1.59 9.34 5.37
N GLU A 60 -0.58 8.72 5.96
CA GLU A 60 0.83 9.10 5.76
C GLU A 60 1.27 8.80 4.32
N LEU A 61 0.97 7.61 3.81
CA LEU A 61 1.28 7.19 2.44
C LEU A 61 0.58 8.10 1.41
N LYS A 62 -0.69 8.44 1.63
CA LYS A 62 -1.45 9.36 0.78
C LYS A 62 -0.83 10.76 0.72
N GLN A 63 -0.22 11.23 1.81
CA GLN A 63 0.52 12.50 1.81
C GLN A 63 1.82 12.45 1.00
N GLN A 64 2.41 11.26 0.84
CA GLN A 64 3.58 11.00 0.01
C GLN A 64 3.23 10.77 -1.48
N GLY A 65 1.94 10.73 -1.82
CA GLY A 65 1.48 10.50 -3.19
C GLY A 65 1.35 9.03 -3.58
N GLU A 66 1.47 8.12 -2.61
CA GLU A 66 1.30 6.68 -2.85
C GLU A 66 -0.15 6.35 -3.23
N VAL A 67 -0.32 5.27 -4.01
CA VAL A 67 -1.64 4.80 -4.43
C VAL A 67 -2.37 4.17 -3.25
N ILE A 68 -3.54 4.70 -2.91
CA ILE A 68 -4.39 4.21 -1.82
C ILE A 68 -5.81 3.96 -2.35
N ILE A 69 -6.30 2.74 -2.16
CA ILE A 69 -7.72 2.42 -2.30
C ILE A 69 -8.40 2.57 -0.95
N ASP A 70 -9.38 3.46 -0.88
CA ASP A 70 -10.27 3.64 0.27
C ASP A 70 -11.65 3.02 -0.05
N ALA A 71 -11.88 1.76 0.35
CA ALA A 71 -13.14 1.08 0.07
C ALA A 71 -13.53 0.09 1.17
N LEU A 72 -14.84 -0.11 1.37
CA LEU A 72 -15.39 -1.11 2.29
C LEU A 72 -14.92 -0.97 3.75
N GLY A 73 -14.48 0.23 4.17
CA GLY A 73 -13.89 0.47 5.49
C GLY A 73 -12.45 -0.04 5.64
N CYS A 74 -11.80 -0.39 4.54
CA CYS A 74 -10.41 -0.83 4.45
C CYS A 74 -9.59 0.19 3.65
N HIS A 75 -8.27 0.11 3.84
CA HIS A 75 -7.30 0.93 3.13
C HIS A 75 -6.24 0.00 2.52
N TRP A 76 -6.12 -0.03 1.19
CA TRP A 76 -5.09 -0.81 0.53
C TRP A 76 -4.05 0.11 -0.09
N TRP A 77 -2.79 -0.09 0.30
CA TRP A 77 -1.65 0.53 -0.32
C TRP A 77 -1.23 -0.25 -1.54
N GLY A 78 -1.30 0.43 -2.68
CA GLY A 78 -0.81 -0.03 -3.97
C GLY A 78 0.67 0.27 -4.08
N ARG A 79 1.49 -0.72 -3.77
CA ARG A 79 2.93 -0.59 -3.70
C ARG A 79 3.54 -0.75 -5.08
N GLN A 80 4.34 0.24 -5.48
CA GLN A 80 5.02 0.30 -6.78
C GLN A 80 6.41 -0.37 -6.79
N SER A 81 6.66 -1.24 -5.82
CA SER A 81 7.83 -2.10 -5.79
C SER A 81 7.47 -3.47 -5.22
N SER A 82 8.29 -4.49 -5.52
CA SER A 82 8.00 -5.87 -5.14
C SER A 82 9.24 -6.64 -4.69
N GLY A 83 9.03 -7.64 -3.82
CA GLY A 83 10.05 -8.61 -3.43
C GLY A 83 11.02 -8.18 -2.31
N GLN A 84 11.12 -6.89 -1.97
CA GLN A 84 11.84 -6.44 -0.77
C GLN A 84 10.91 -6.34 0.46
N ALA A 85 11.51 -6.42 1.66
CA ALA A 85 10.76 -6.30 2.90
C ALA A 85 10.15 -4.90 3.06
N ILE A 86 8.92 -4.82 3.59
CA ILE A 86 8.17 -3.56 3.71
C ILE A 86 8.92 -2.47 4.49
N TYR A 87 9.63 -2.84 5.55
CA TYR A 87 10.40 -1.85 6.32
C TYR A 87 11.53 -1.21 5.50
N MET A 88 11.98 -1.84 4.41
CA MET A 88 13.01 -1.30 3.51
C MET A 88 12.43 -0.37 2.44
N ASP A 89 11.11 -0.30 2.34
CA ASP A 89 10.45 0.57 1.37
C ASP A 89 10.75 2.04 1.63
N ALA A 90 10.93 2.82 0.57
CA ALA A 90 11.30 4.23 0.66
C ALA A 90 10.22 5.04 1.39
N ALA A 91 8.95 4.80 1.10
CA ALA A 91 7.82 5.47 1.73
C ALA A 91 7.81 5.21 3.25
N ILE A 92 7.95 3.94 3.63
CA ILE A 92 8.00 3.53 5.05
C ILE A 92 9.23 4.13 5.76
N GLN A 93 10.38 4.15 5.09
CA GLN A 93 11.59 4.76 5.62
C GLN A 93 11.42 6.27 5.82
N GLU A 94 10.74 6.96 4.91
CA GLU A 94 10.43 8.38 5.03
C GLU A 94 9.51 8.67 6.23
N ILE A 95 8.42 7.91 6.38
CA ILE A 95 7.50 8.01 7.55
C ILE A 95 8.23 7.72 8.86
N ALA A 96 9.14 6.74 8.85
CA ALA A 96 9.95 6.42 10.02
C ALA A 96 10.94 7.53 10.38
N GLY A 97 11.36 8.33 9.40
CA GLY A 97 12.31 9.43 9.56
C GLY A 97 11.68 10.77 9.98
N ALA A 98 10.38 10.95 9.74
CA ALA A 98 9.59 12.12 10.12
C ALA A 98 9.36 12.23 11.63
#